data_AF-A0A841ZJK9-F1
#
_entry.id   AF-A0A841ZJK9-F1
#
_cell.length_a   1.000
_cell.length_b   1.000
_cell.length_c   1.000
_cell.angle_alpha   90.00
_cell.angle_beta   90.00
_cell.angle_gamma   90.00
#
_symmetry.space_group_name_H-M   'P 1'
#
loop_
_entity.id
_entity.type
_entity.pdbx_description
1 polymer ?
#
loop_
_entity_poly.entity_id
_entity_poly.type
_entity_poly.pdbx_seq_one_letter_code
_entity_poly.pdbx_strand_id
1 'polypeptide(L)'
;MLEKKQQKEISISLTQDLLEELDLFVQKEKMERSEVIMEATQEFLKRKKAREVRVEMERGYIEMAKINFAIACECTHAESEAENRNIEILGG
;
A
#
# COMPACT_ATOMS: atom_id res chain seq x y z
N MET A 1 7.11 20.63 -26.20
CA MET A 1 6.09 19.80 -26.88
C MET A 1 5.30 19.13 -25.75
N LEU A 2 4.04 19.52 -25.51
CA LEU A 2 3.22 18.88 -24.48
C LEU A 2 2.77 17.52 -25.03
N GLU A 3 3.22 16.43 -24.42
CA GLU A 3 2.71 15.09 -24.74
C GLU A 3 1.21 15.07 -24.49
N LYS A 4 0.41 14.85 -25.54
CA LYS A 4 -1.02 14.60 -25.39
C LYS A 4 -1.21 13.29 -24.64
N LYS A 5 -1.72 13.38 -23.41
CA LYS A 5 -2.17 12.22 -22.64
C LYS A 5 -3.19 11.45 -23.48
N GLN A 6 -2.85 10.25 -23.94
CA GLN A 6 -3.78 9.43 -24.72
C GLN A 6 -4.90 8.96 -23.77
N GLN A 7 -6.09 9.50 -23.95
CA GLN A 7 -7.30 9.03 -23.28
C GLN A 7 -7.97 7.97 -24.15
N LYS A 8 -8.44 6.89 -23.52
CA LYS A 8 -9.27 5.88 -24.17
C LYS A 8 -10.65 5.96 -23.55
N GLU A 9 -11.67 6.04 -24.40
CA GLU A 9 -13.07 5.97 -23.98
C GLU A 9 -13.48 4.52 -23.77
N ILE A 10 -14.25 4.28 -22.72
CA ILE A 10 -14.81 2.98 -22.37
C ILE A 10 -16.31 3.14 -22.11
N SER A 11 -17.09 2.12 -22.47
CA SER A 11 -18.48 2.01 -22.06
C SER A 11 -18.56 1.09 -20.85
N ILE A 12 -19.23 1.53 -19.78
CA ILE A 12 -19.41 0.77 -18.56
C ILE A 12 -20.90 0.67 -18.22
N SER A 13 -21.28 -0.41 -17.56
CA SER A 13 -22.64 -0.60 -17.03
C SER A 13 -22.60 -0.53 -15.52
N LEU A 14 -23.42 0.35 -14.95
CA LEU A 14 -23.59 0.53 -13.50
C LEU A 14 -25.03 0.18 -13.13
N THR A 15 -25.26 -0.24 -11.90
CA THR A 15 -26.62 -0.39 -11.38
C THR A 15 -27.30 0.97 -11.30
N GLN A 16 -28.62 0.99 -11.43
CA GLN A 16 -29.41 2.23 -11.39
C GLN A 16 -29.18 2.98 -10.07
N ASP A 17 -29.26 2.28 -8.95
CA ASP A 17 -29.06 2.86 -7.62
C ASP A 17 -27.69 3.55 -7.46
N LEU A 18 -26.63 2.93 -8.00
CA LEU A 18 -25.27 3.48 -7.93
C LEU A 18 -25.11 4.70 -8.84
N LEU A 19 -25.77 4.70 -10.00
CA LEU A 19 -25.76 5.85 -10.90
C LEU A 19 -26.49 7.04 -10.27
N GLU A 20 -27.62 6.79 -9.60
CA GLU A 20 -28.36 7.83 -8.88
C GLU A 20 -27.55 8.42 -7.71
N GLU A 21 -26.88 7.58 -6.93
CA GLU A 21 -25.99 8.03 -5.85
C GLU A 21 -24.83 8.86 -6.40
N LEU A 22 -24.21 8.40 -7.50
CA LEU A 22 -23.14 9.12 -8.20
C LEU A 22 -23.63 10.49 -8.68
N ASP A 23 -24.83 10.57 -9.25
CA ASP A 23 -25.41 11.81 -9.75
C ASP A 23 -25.64 12.85 -8.67
N LEU A 24 -26.17 12.41 -7.53
CA LEU A 24 -26.35 13.26 -6.35
C LEU A 24 -25.01 13.80 -5.84
N PHE A 25 -23.98 12.95 -5.81
CA PHE A 25 -22.63 13.35 -5.41
C PHE A 25 -22.00 14.36 -6.37
N VAL A 26 -22.02 14.05 -7.67
CA VAL A 26 -21.48 14.88 -8.75
C VAL A 26 -22.17 16.26 -8.76
N GLN A 27 -23.50 16.30 -8.56
CA GLN A 27 -24.24 17.55 -8.46
C GLN A 27 -23.84 18.39 -7.24
N LYS A 28 -23.65 17.75 -6.08
CA LYS A 28 -23.26 18.43 -4.84
C LYS A 28 -21.85 19.02 -4.93
N GLU A 29 -20.90 18.24 -5.44
CA GLU A 29 -19.48 18.63 -5.52
C GLU A 29 -19.14 19.43 -6.78
N LYS A 30 -20.11 19.62 -7.70
CA LYS A 30 -19.92 20.32 -9.00
C LYS A 30 -18.78 19.73 -9.83
N MET A 31 -18.67 18.40 -9.81
CA MET A 31 -17.69 17.65 -10.58
C MET A 31 -18.35 17.02 -11.81
N GLU A 32 -17.56 16.36 -12.65
CA GLU A 32 -18.08 15.52 -13.74
C GLU A 32 -18.07 14.04 -13.34
N ARG A 33 -19.03 13.26 -13.82
CA ARG A 33 -19.07 11.79 -13.56
C ARG A 33 -17.76 11.12 -13.95
N SER A 34 -17.17 11.54 -15.06
CA SER A 34 -15.92 10.98 -15.58
C SER A 34 -14.73 11.23 -14.65
N GLU A 35 -14.70 12.38 -13.97
CA GLU A 35 -13.66 12.73 -13.00
C GLU A 35 -13.76 11.84 -11.77
N VAL A 36 -14.97 11.68 -11.23
CA VAL A 36 -15.22 10.81 -10.06
C VAL A 36 -14.88 9.35 -10.39
N ILE A 37 -15.31 8.85 -11.54
CA ILE A 37 -15.00 7.48 -11.98
C ILE A 37 -13.49 7.30 -12.15
N MET A 38 -12.81 8.29 -12.73
CA MET A 38 -11.35 8.24 -12.91
C MET A 38 -10.62 8.22 -11.58
N GLU A 39 -11.00 9.08 -10.64
CA GLU A 39 -10.41 9.14 -9.30
C GLU A 39 -10.63 7.84 -8.52
N ALA A 40 -11.88 7.36 -8.48
CA ALA A 40 -12.22 6.10 -7.83
C ALA A 40 -11.45 4.91 -8.43
N THR A 41 -11.28 4.90 -9.75
CA THR A 41 -10.49 3.87 -10.44
C THR A 41 -9.02 3.93 -10.06
N GLN A 42 -8.41 5.13 -10.05
CA GLN A 42 -7.02 5.31 -9.64
C GLN A 42 -6.78 4.87 -8.20
N GLU A 43 -7.68 5.26 -7.30
CA GLU A 43 -7.58 4.89 -5.90
C GLU A 43 -7.75 3.38 -5.70
N PHE A 44 -8.72 2.76 -6.37
CA PHE A 44 -8.92 1.31 -6.33
C PHE A 44 -7.68 0.56 -6.77
N LEU A 45 -7.06 0.95 -7.90
CA LEU A 45 -5.84 0.32 -8.42
C LEU A 45 -4.66 0.51 -7.45
N LYS A 46 -4.48 1.71 -6.90
CA LYS A 46 -3.43 1.99 -5.90
C LYS A 46 -3.58 1.11 -4.67
N ARG A 47 -4.80 1.01 -4.12
CA ARG A 47 -5.13 0.16 -2.97
C ARG A 47 -4.85 -1.32 -3.28
N LYS A 48 -5.23 -1.79 -4.47
CA LYS A 48 -5.00 -3.17 -4.90
C LYS A 48 -3.50 -3.51 -4.99
N LYS A 49 -2.71 -2.64 -5.61
CA LYS A 49 -1.25 -2.80 -5.71
C LYS A 49 -0.57 -2.82 -4.35
N ALA A 50 -0.96 -1.92 -3.44
CA ALA A 50 -0.41 -1.90 -2.09
C ALA A 50 -0.70 -3.20 -1.32
N ARG A 51 -1.92 -3.75 -1.50
CA ARG A 51 -2.28 -5.04 -0.91
C ARG A 51 -1.45 -6.19 -1.48
N GLU A 52 -1.22 -6.21 -2.79
CA GLU A 52 -0.39 -7.25 -3.44
C GLU A 52 1.05 -7.24 -2.90
N VAL A 53 1.65 -6.05 -2.79
CA VAL A 53 2.99 -5.91 -2.18
C VAL A 53 3.00 -6.45 -0.76
N ARG A 54 2.00 -6.11 0.05
CA ARG A 54 1.92 -6.59 1.44
C ARG A 54 1.82 -8.12 1.52
N VAL A 55 0.99 -8.74 0.68
CA VAL A 55 0.84 -10.21 0.64
C VAL A 55 2.16 -10.86 0.25
N GLU A 56 2.87 -10.31 -0.75
CA GLU A 56 4.16 -10.85 -1.17
C GLU A 56 5.23 -10.68 -0.08
N MET A 57 5.22 -9.55 0.64
CA MET A 57 6.09 -9.35 1.80
C MET A 57 5.82 -10.37 2.91
N GLU A 58 4.54 -10.58 3.28
CA GLU A 58 4.15 -11.55 4.30
C GLU A 58 4.63 -12.96 3.91
N ARG A 59 4.47 -13.33 2.64
CA ARG A 59 4.97 -14.59 2.10
C ARG A 59 6.49 -14.69 2.20
N GLY A 60 7.23 -13.67 1.76
CA GLY A 60 8.70 -13.65 1.83
C GLY A 60 9.22 -13.77 3.26
N TYR A 61 8.57 -13.13 4.23
CA TYR A 61 8.92 -13.27 5.65
C TYR A 61 8.72 -14.70 6.17
N ILE A 62 7.63 -15.38 5.76
CA ILE A 62 7.38 -16.77 6.15
C ILE A 62 8.43 -17.70 5.52
N GLU A 63 8.74 -17.52 4.24
CA GLU A 63 9.74 -18.32 3.53
C GLU A 63 11.14 -18.17 4.16
N MET A 64 11.50 -16.96 4.60
CA MET A 64 12.78 -16.66 5.23
C MET A 64 12.82 -16.89 6.74
N ALA A 65 11.70 -17.24 7.39
CA ALA A 65 11.58 -17.29 8.85
C ALA A 65 12.67 -18.16 9.51
N LYS A 66 13.00 -19.30 8.91
CA LYS A 66 14.04 -20.22 9.42
C LYS A 66 15.45 -19.59 9.37
N ILE A 67 15.77 -18.91 8.28
CA ILE A 67 17.08 -18.26 8.09
C ILE A 67 17.20 -17.07 9.05
N ASN A 68 16.17 -16.22 9.10
CA ASN A 68 16.13 -15.07 10.01
C ASN A 68 16.25 -15.50 11.47
N PHE A 69 15.58 -16.60 11.84
CA PHE A 69 15.70 -17.17 13.19
C PHE A 69 17.11 -17.67 13.49
N ALA A 70 17.74 -18.42 12.57
CA ALA A 70 19.09 -18.92 12.76
C ALA A 70 20.11 -17.78 12.96
N ILE A 71 20.05 -16.75 12.12
CA ILE A 71 20.91 -15.56 12.22
C ILE A 71 20.70 -14.85 13.56
N ALA A 72 19.44 -14.65 13.97
CA ALA A 72 19.13 -14.03 15.26
C ALA A 72 19.74 -14.83 16.42
N CYS A 73 19.63 -16.17 16.40
CA CYS A 73 20.25 -17.02 17.39
C CYS A 73 21.79 -16.88 17.41
N GLU A 74 22.44 -16.80 16.25
CA GLU A 74 23.90 -16.62 16.17
C GLU A 74 24.36 -15.26 16.73
N CYS A 75 23.56 -14.21 16.55
CA CYS A 75 23.90 -12.85 16.98
C CYS A 75 23.62 -12.55 18.46
N THR A 76 22.81 -13.37 19.15
CA THR A 76 22.38 -13.10 20.54
C THR A 76 23.53 -12.81 21.52
N HIS A 77 24.64 -13.53 21.41
CA HIS A 77 25.77 -13.34 22.31
C HIS A 77 26.46 -11.98 22.10
N ALA A 78 26.69 -11.61 20.84
CA ALA A 78 27.30 -10.33 20.49
C ALA A 78 26.41 -9.14 20.88
N GLU A 79 25.08 -9.30 20.76
CA GLU A 79 24.12 -8.30 21.22
C GLU A 79 24.18 -8.10 22.74
N SER A 80 24.22 -9.20 23.51
CA SER A 80 24.32 -9.15 24.97
C SER A 80 25.63 -8.51 25.47
N GLU A 81 26.76 -8.81 24.82
CA GLU A 81 28.04 -8.17 25.15
C GLU A 81 28.02 -6.66 24.85
N ALA A 82 27.44 -6.26 23.72
CA ALA A 82 27.31 -4.85 23.37
C ALA A 82 26.39 -4.09 24.34
N GLU A 83 25.29 -4.70 24.78
CA GLU A 83 24.38 -4.11 25.75
C GLU A 83 25.04 -3.95 27.13
N ASN A 84 25.77 -4.95 27.60
CA ASN A 84 26.53 -4.87 28.85
C ASN A 84 27.56 -3.73 28.81
N ARG A 85 28.31 -3.59 27.71
CA ARG A 85 29.25 -2.48 27.53
C ARG A 85 28.56 -1.11 27.53
N ASN A 86 27.39 -1.00 26.91
CA ASN A 86 26.63 0.25 26.92
C ASN A 86 26.20 0.64 28.35
N ILE A 87 25.78 -0.33 29.17
CA ILE A 87 25.43 -0.10 30.58
C ILE A 87 26.65 0.36 31.36
N GLU A 88 27.83 -0.25 31.15
CA GLU A 88 29.08 0.17 31.80
C GLU A 88 29.48 1.61 31.44
N ILE A 89 29.27 2.03 30.20
CA ILE A 89 29.62 3.37 29.72
C ILE A 89 28.61 4.44 30.16
N LEU A 90 27.31 4.10 30.25
CA LEU A 90 26.24 5.04 30.58
C LEU A 90 25.89 5.08 32.08
N GLY A 91 26.28 4.07 32.84
CA GLY A 91 25.98 3.91 34.26
C GLY A 91 27.18 4.05 35.22
N GLY A 92 28.34 4.49 34.73
CA GLY A 92 29.53 4.83 35.51
C GLY A 92 29.72 6.33 35.70
#